data_AF-A0A7X4FKC1-F1
#
_entry.id   AF-A0A7X4FKC1-F1
#
_cell.length_a   1.000
_cell.length_b   1.000
_cell.length_c   1.000
_cell.angle_alpha   90.00
_cell.angle_beta   90.00
_cell.angle_gamma   90.00
#
_symmetry.space_group_name_H-M   'P 1'
#
loop_
_entity.id
_entity.type
_entity.pdbx_description
1 polymer ?
#
loop_
_entity_poly.entity_id
_entity_poly.type
_entity_poly.pdbx_seq_one_letter_code
_entity_poly.pdbx_strand_id
1 'polypeptide(L)'
;MTGFHYKGGLRIATLLCFFFILDQPAYADGVRPGYQVVSRAEIIEAMRQCDDYDPTATTNGARFQGEMILYLAQKARARDPQGLPLFIGYENWFQAFMEVTARAEDAMPQYAQLSYQYKQNTEIDYRIDRVIREIVEAPTPELAVNVRIWWEYQPGKPDRYSYMDTLSTPNLKVTNQRVMTYRLLDFGNWVAYDEIKGLTGRPTSGILGFLFRIIGEGHILQTRMAISKDGLQFNRATAKKGFIKRIDTVTVYPDGKMEKDIPPDRPDLLEIAKRITQPLEIDYAELSGEK
;
A
#
# COMPACT_ATOMS: atom_id res chain seq x y z
N MET A 1 42.78 66.15 32.82
CA MET A 1 41.55 66.98 32.83
C MET A 1 40.77 66.64 31.57
N THR A 2 39.46 66.41 31.75
CA THR A 2 38.37 66.36 30.73
C THR A 2 38.58 65.42 29.54
N GLY A 3 37.95 64.24 29.43
CA GLY A 3 36.60 63.87 29.86
C GLY A 3 35.61 64.11 28.72
N PHE A 4 35.40 63.11 27.86
CA PHE A 4 34.34 63.12 26.84
C PHE A 4 33.23 62.16 27.25
N HIS A 5 32.06 62.74 27.52
CA HIS A 5 30.79 62.05 27.64
C HIS A 5 30.22 61.78 26.25
N TYR A 6 29.73 60.56 26.02
CA TYR A 6 28.60 60.33 25.14
C TYR A 6 27.62 59.35 25.82
N LYS A 7 26.39 59.80 26.03
CA LYS A 7 25.21 59.02 26.41
C LYS A 7 24.43 58.71 25.14
N GLY A 8 23.87 57.50 25.03
CA GLY A 8 22.74 57.27 24.11
C GLY A 8 22.58 55.85 23.59
N GLY A 9 21.87 55.02 24.34
CA GLY A 9 20.69 54.28 23.84
C GLY A 9 20.86 53.17 22.78
N LEU A 10 20.34 52.00 23.17
CA LEU A 10 19.36 51.16 22.46
C LEU A 10 19.83 49.80 21.89
N ARG A 11 19.10 48.77 22.37
CA ARG A 11 18.70 47.48 21.76
C ARG A 11 19.63 46.26 21.85
N ILE A 12 19.20 45.34 22.70
CA ILE A 12 18.86 43.92 22.39
C ILE A 12 19.80 43.22 21.40
N ALA A 13 20.57 42.25 21.90
CA ALA A 13 20.95 41.08 21.13
C ALA A 13 21.10 39.87 22.06
N THR A 14 20.02 39.12 22.16
CA THR A 14 19.89 37.78 22.69
C THR A 14 21.02 36.86 22.17
N LEU A 15 21.84 36.32 23.07
CA LEU A 15 22.65 35.13 22.78
C LEU A 15 21.69 33.93 22.66
N LEU A 16 21.24 33.65 21.44
CA LEU A 16 20.65 32.37 21.09
C LEU A 16 21.79 31.44 20.65
N CYS A 17 22.08 30.47 21.51
CA CYS A 17 22.85 29.29 21.14
C CYS A 17 22.12 28.59 19.99
N PHE A 18 22.64 28.74 18.77
CA PHE A 18 22.26 27.87 17.65
C PHE A 18 22.76 26.46 17.99
N PHE A 19 21.88 25.63 18.52
CA PHE A 19 21.97 24.21 18.25
C PHE A 19 21.88 24.06 16.73
N PHE A 20 22.98 23.67 16.10
CA PHE A 20 22.92 22.95 14.85
C PHE A 20 22.18 21.64 15.13
N ILE A 21 20.85 21.69 15.14
CA ILE A 21 20.08 20.56 14.66
C ILE A 21 20.49 20.50 13.20
N LEU A 22 21.42 19.58 12.90
CA LEU A 22 21.57 19.08 11.55
C LEU A 22 20.15 18.63 11.16
N ASP A 23 19.49 19.46 10.36
CA ASP A 23 18.45 19.01 9.44
C ASP A 23 19.09 17.80 8.76
N GLN A 24 18.72 16.60 9.19
CA GLN A 24 18.94 15.45 8.34
C GLN A 24 18.14 15.78 7.09
N PRO A 25 18.80 15.88 5.92
CA PRO A 25 18.07 16.15 4.70
C PRO A 25 16.98 15.09 4.61
N ALA A 26 15.73 15.54 4.50
CA ALA A 26 14.63 14.70 4.08
C ALA A 26 15.17 13.90 2.89
N TYR A 27 15.19 12.56 3.00
CA TYR A 27 15.79 11.70 1.99
C TYR A 27 15.15 12.02 0.65
N ALA A 28 15.83 12.85 -0.14
CA ALA A 28 15.48 13.12 -1.51
C ALA A 28 15.65 11.80 -2.27
N ASP A 29 14.67 11.53 -3.14
CA ASP A 29 14.37 10.34 -3.93
C ASP A 29 15.51 9.75 -4.81
N GLY A 30 16.79 9.97 -4.49
CA GLY A 30 17.94 9.55 -5.29
C GLY A 30 18.81 8.45 -4.68
N VAL A 31 18.90 8.34 -3.35
CA VAL A 31 19.79 7.35 -2.70
C VAL A 31 19.18 6.84 -1.41
N ARG A 32 18.99 5.52 -1.34
CA ARG A 32 18.65 4.82 -0.11
C ARG A 32 19.63 3.67 0.12
N PRO A 33 20.53 3.75 1.12
CA PRO A 33 21.50 2.70 1.38
C PRO A 33 20.83 1.32 1.56
N GLY A 34 21.33 0.32 0.84
CA GLY A 34 20.79 -1.05 0.88
C GLY A 34 19.55 -1.29 0.01
N TYR A 35 19.13 -0.31 -0.80
CA TYR A 35 18.01 -0.43 -1.73
C TYR A 35 18.39 0.04 -3.13
N GLN A 36 17.74 -0.56 -4.13
CA GLN A 36 17.63 0.01 -5.46
C GLN A 36 16.45 0.99 -5.48
N VAL A 37 16.73 2.28 -5.67
CA VAL A 37 15.67 3.29 -5.82
C VAL A 37 15.03 3.13 -7.20
N VAL A 38 13.70 3.01 -7.23
CA VAL A 38 12.94 2.90 -8.48
C VAL A 38 12.71 4.30 -9.04
N SER A 39 13.07 4.49 -10.30
CA SER A 39 12.88 5.79 -10.97
C SER A 39 11.41 6.08 -11.25
N ARG A 40 11.04 7.37 -11.34
CA ARG A 40 9.70 7.78 -11.76
C ARG A 40 9.28 7.15 -13.10
N ALA A 41 10.21 7.02 -14.05
CA ALA A 41 9.95 6.41 -15.35
C ALA A 41 9.59 4.92 -15.23
N GLU A 42 10.30 4.15 -14.40
CA GLU A 42 9.97 2.75 -14.12
C GLU A 42 8.62 2.62 -13.40
N ILE A 43 8.29 3.54 -12.48
CA ILE A 43 6.98 3.56 -11.81
C ILE A 43 5.86 3.83 -12.82
N ILE A 44 6.01 4.81 -13.71
CA ILE A 44 5.03 5.11 -14.77
C ILE A 44 4.84 3.91 -15.70
N GLU A 45 5.94 3.27 -16.12
CA GLU A 45 5.90 2.07 -16.95
C GLU A 45 5.09 0.94 -16.30
N ALA A 46 5.31 0.71 -15.00
CA ALA A 46 4.59 -0.28 -14.22
C ALA A 46 3.10 0.07 -14.06
N MET A 47 2.79 1.31 -13.70
CA MET A 47 1.40 1.78 -13.54
C MET A 47 0.61 1.75 -14.85
N ARG A 48 1.27 1.96 -16.00
CA ARG A 48 0.63 1.88 -17.33
C ARG A 48 0.27 0.46 -17.76
N GLN A 49 0.72 -0.57 -17.05
CA GLN A 49 0.24 -1.94 -17.28
C GLN A 49 -1.19 -2.16 -16.75
N CYS A 50 -1.70 -1.23 -15.93
CA CYS A 50 -3.03 -1.27 -15.32
C CYS A 50 -3.99 -0.36 -16.09
N ASP A 51 -4.49 -0.79 -17.25
CA ASP A 51 -5.27 0.07 -18.16
C ASP A 51 -6.74 -0.35 -18.36
N ASP A 52 -7.16 -1.50 -17.80
CA ASP A 52 -8.48 -2.08 -18.00
C ASP A 52 -9.49 -1.77 -16.88
N TYR A 53 -9.14 -0.91 -15.91
CA TYR A 53 -9.99 -0.49 -14.79
C TYR A 53 -9.64 0.91 -14.28
N ASP A 54 -10.51 1.51 -13.47
CA ASP A 54 -10.26 2.81 -12.84
C ASP A 54 -9.37 2.63 -11.58
N PRO A 55 -8.09 3.07 -11.60
CA PRO A 55 -7.22 2.96 -10.43
C PRO A 55 -7.58 3.97 -9.33
N THR A 56 -8.45 4.96 -9.60
CA THR A 56 -8.84 5.98 -8.62
C THR A 56 -9.90 5.50 -7.63
N ALA A 57 -10.59 4.39 -7.93
CA ALA A 57 -11.48 3.71 -6.98
C ALA A 57 -10.69 2.85 -5.98
N THR A 58 -10.90 3.02 -4.67
CA THR A 58 -10.12 2.27 -3.65
C THR A 58 -10.37 0.77 -3.70
N THR A 59 -11.55 0.32 -4.15
CA THR A 59 -11.85 -1.11 -4.38
C THR A 59 -10.89 -1.76 -5.39
N ASN A 60 -10.37 -0.99 -6.36
CA ASN A 60 -9.33 -1.41 -7.29
C ASN A 60 -7.90 -1.12 -6.78
N GLY A 61 -7.76 -0.39 -5.67
CA GLY A 61 -6.46 0.07 -5.17
C GLY A 61 -5.50 -1.07 -4.82
N ALA A 62 -6.01 -2.17 -4.26
CA ALA A 62 -5.21 -3.37 -4.02
C ALA A 62 -4.70 -3.95 -5.35
N ARG A 63 -5.57 -4.13 -6.35
CA ARG A 63 -5.20 -4.62 -7.69
C ARG A 63 -4.10 -3.76 -8.32
N PHE A 64 -4.31 -2.44 -8.36
CA PHE A 64 -3.35 -1.48 -8.89
C PHE A 64 -1.98 -1.54 -8.21
N GLN A 65 -1.97 -1.49 -6.87
CA GLN A 65 -0.71 -1.54 -6.13
C GLN A 65 -0.01 -2.88 -6.33
N GLY A 66 -0.76 -3.99 -6.33
CA GLY A 66 -0.20 -5.33 -6.53
C GLY A 66 0.42 -5.53 -7.91
N GLU A 67 -0.32 -5.19 -8.97
CA GLU A 67 0.15 -5.32 -10.36
C GLU A 67 1.41 -4.48 -10.59
N MET A 68 1.42 -3.22 -10.14
CA MET A 68 2.60 -2.35 -10.22
C MET A 68 3.81 -2.96 -9.47
N ILE A 69 3.61 -3.44 -8.24
CA ILE A 69 4.68 -4.05 -7.43
C ILE A 69 5.22 -5.32 -8.10
N LEU A 70 4.33 -6.21 -8.56
CA LEU A 70 4.70 -7.48 -9.18
C LEU A 70 5.47 -7.24 -10.48
N TYR A 71 5.03 -6.27 -11.29
CA TYR A 71 5.75 -5.88 -12.51
C TYR A 71 7.18 -5.41 -12.20
N LEU A 72 7.32 -4.48 -11.25
CA LEU A 72 8.63 -3.94 -10.86
C LEU A 72 9.54 -5.05 -10.29
N ALA A 73 9.01 -5.89 -9.42
CA ALA A 73 9.74 -6.99 -8.81
C ALA A 73 10.14 -8.05 -9.84
N GLN A 74 9.27 -8.40 -10.79
CA GLN A 74 9.58 -9.34 -11.87
C GLN A 74 10.70 -8.80 -12.76
N LYS A 75 10.64 -7.51 -13.15
CA LYS A 75 11.68 -6.84 -13.93
C LYS A 75 13.00 -6.76 -13.17
N ALA A 76 12.98 -6.50 -11.86
CA ALA A 76 14.18 -6.50 -11.02
C ALA A 76 14.79 -7.91 -10.90
N ARG A 77 13.98 -8.91 -10.56
CA ARG A 77 14.40 -10.30 -10.43
C ARG A 77 14.98 -10.87 -11.73
N ALA A 78 14.42 -10.51 -12.88
CA ALA A 78 14.94 -10.93 -14.18
C ALA A 78 16.33 -10.35 -14.48
N ARG A 79 16.66 -9.17 -13.92
CA ARG A 79 17.99 -8.56 -14.03
C ARG A 79 18.97 -9.19 -13.05
N ASP A 80 18.58 -9.31 -11.78
CA ASP A 80 19.39 -9.88 -10.71
C ASP A 80 18.49 -10.51 -9.63
N PRO A 81 18.36 -11.85 -9.57
CA PRO A 81 17.52 -12.52 -8.59
C PRO A 81 17.94 -12.32 -7.12
N GLN A 82 19.19 -11.92 -6.87
CA GLN A 82 19.74 -11.70 -5.53
C GLN A 82 20.07 -10.21 -5.29
N GLY A 83 19.56 -9.34 -6.17
CA GLY A 83 19.81 -7.92 -6.15
C GLY A 83 19.24 -7.23 -4.91
N LEU A 84 19.51 -5.92 -4.82
CA LEU A 84 18.98 -5.11 -3.73
C LEU A 84 17.44 -5.05 -3.78
N PRO A 85 16.76 -4.99 -2.62
CA PRO A 85 15.33 -4.72 -2.56
C PRO A 85 15.02 -3.36 -3.19
N LEU A 86 13.82 -3.21 -3.71
CA LEU A 86 13.37 -1.97 -4.36
C LEU A 86 12.85 -0.97 -3.33
N PHE A 87 13.07 0.31 -3.60
CA PHE A 87 12.50 1.43 -2.86
C PHE A 87 11.75 2.37 -3.78
N ILE A 88 10.49 2.62 -3.46
CA ILE A 88 9.63 3.59 -4.14
C ILE A 88 9.41 4.77 -3.19
N GLY A 89 9.93 5.93 -3.59
CA GLY A 89 9.73 7.20 -2.89
C GLY A 89 8.32 7.75 -3.08
N TYR A 90 7.78 8.37 -2.03
CA TYR A 90 6.42 8.92 -2.01
C TYR A 90 6.18 9.98 -3.09
N GLU A 91 7.18 10.82 -3.38
CA GLU A 91 7.07 11.91 -4.36
C GLU A 91 7.06 11.35 -5.78
N ASN A 92 8.04 10.51 -6.14
CA ASN A 92 8.05 9.81 -7.42
C ASN A 92 6.77 8.99 -7.66
N TRP A 93 6.24 8.29 -6.65
CA TRP A 93 4.99 7.54 -6.78
C TRP A 93 3.79 8.47 -7.04
N PHE A 94 3.64 9.54 -6.26
CA PHE A 94 2.51 10.47 -6.41
C PHE A 94 2.53 11.19 -7.75
N GLN A 95 3.71 11.65 -8.19
CA GLN A 95 3.90 12.31 -9.48
C GLN A 95 3.71 11.35 -10.66
N ALA A 96 4.06 10.07 -10.51
CA ALA A 96 3.73 9.05 -11.51
C ALA A 96 2.22 8.79 -11.57
N PHE A 97 1.57 8.68 -10.42
CA PHE A 97 0.13 8.44 -10.33
C PHE A 97 -0.70 9.57 -10.96
N MET A 98 -0.34 10.83 -10.68
CA MET A 98 -0.96 12.00 -11.33
C MET A 98 -0.80 11.96 -12.85
N GLU A 99 0.40 11.61 -13.34
CA GLU A 99 0.66 11.53 -14.79
C GLU A 99 -0.16 10.42 -15.46
N VAL A 100 -0.16 9.22 -14.88
CA VAL A 100 -0.87 8.06 -15.46
C VAL A 100 -2.38 8.26 -15.45
N THR A 101 -2.91 8.86 -14.38
CA THR A 101 -4.35 9.14 -14.29
C THR A 101 -4.76 10.43 -15.01
N ALA A 102 -3.80 11.22 -15.49
CA ALA A 102 -4.01 12.52 -16.14
C ALA A 102 -4.89 13.48 -15.31
N ARG A 103 -4.71 13.51 -13.99
CA ARG A 103 -5.44 14.45 -13.12
C ARG A 103 -4.49 15.33 -12.32
N ALA A 104 -4.99 16.52 -11.99
CA ALA A 104 -4.32 17.45 -11.10
C ALA A 104 -4.34 16.98 -9.63
N GLU A 105 -3.45 17.55 -8.83
CA GLU A 105 -3.27 17.21 -7.41
C GLU A 105 -4.56 17.33 -6.58
N ASP A 106 -5.35 18.37 -6.81
CA ASP A 106 -6.62 18.62 -6.10
C ASP A 106 -7.75 17.66 -6.49
N ALA A 107 -7.63 17.00 -7.64
CA ALA A 107 -8.55 15.99 -8.16
C ALA A 107 -8.10 14.54 -7.85
N MET A 108 -6.99 14.36 -7.13
CA MET A 108 -6.51 13.06 -6.67
C MET A 108 -7.45 12.42 -5.64
N PRO A 109 -7.60 11.09 -5.65
CA PRO A 109 -8.35 10.41 -4.59
C PRO A 109 -7.67 10.60 -3.24
N GLN A 110 -8.46 10.65 -2.16
CA GLN A 110 -7.96 10.94 -0.81
C GLN A 110 -6.82 10.00 -0.37
N TYR A 111 -6.84 8.73 -0.78
CA TYR A 111 -5.79 7.79 -0.42
C TYR A 111 -4.42 8.22 -0.98
N ALA A 112 -4.38 8.75 -2.21
CA ALA A 112 -3.16 9.19 -2.87
C ALA A 112 -2.67 10.51 -2.26
N GLN A 113 -3.58 11.46 -2.01
CA GLN A 113 -3.26 12.72 -1.33
C GLN A 113 -2.69 12.49 0.06
N LEU A 114 -3.31 11.62 0.86
CA LEU A 114 -2.85 11.31 2.22
C LEU A 114 -1.55 10.52 2.21
N SER A 115 -1.37 9.59 1.26
CA SER A 115 -0.08 8.90 1.06
C SER A 115 1.05 9.92 0.84
N TYR A 116 0.84 10.90 -0.05
CA TYR A 116 1.79 11.97 -0.30
C TYR A 116 2.01 12.89 0.91
N GLN A 117 0.93 13.34 1.56
CA GLN A 117 0.99 14.20 2.74
C GLN A 117 1.76 13.56 3.91
N TYR A 118 1.55 12.27 4.13
CA TYR A 118 2.25 11.49 5.15
C TYR A 118 3.63 11.01 4.69
N LYS A 119 4.04 11.29 3.44
CA LYS A 119 5.32 10.85 2.88
C LYS A 119 5.49 9.32 2.92
N GLN A 120 4.45 8.60 2.52
CA GLN A 120 4.45 7.15 2.55
C GLN A 120 5.34 6.55 1.45
N ASN A 121 6.38 5.85 1.87
CA ASN A 121 7.27 5.13 0.99
C ASN A 121 6.93 3.63 0.93
N THR A 122 7.38 2.96 -0.12
CA THR A 122 7.24 1.49 -0.27
C THR A 122 8.59 0.82 -0.44
N GLU A 123 8.80 -0.28 0.28
CA GLU A 123 9.92 -1.22 0.13
C GLU A 123 9.40 -2.55 -0.41
N ILE A 124 10.14 -3.15 -1.35
CA ILE A 124 9.79 -4.42 -1.98
C ILE A 124 11.01 -5.33 -1.97
N ASP A 125 10.96 -6.43 -1.23
CA ASP A 125 12.01 -7.46 -1.25
C ASP A 125 11.52 -8.68 -2.04
N TYR A 126 12.14 -8.93 -3.20
CA TYR A 126 11.77 -9.99 -4.14
C TYR A 126 12.68 -11.23 -4.05
N ARG A 127 13.62 -11.25 -3.10
CA ARG A 127 14.52 -12.39 -2.89
C ARG A 127 13.76 -13.51 -2.18
N ILE A 128 13.53 -14.61 -2.88
CA ILE A 128 12.60 -15.66 -2.43
C ILE A 128 12.96 -16.24 -1.05
N ASP A 129 14.25 -16.38 -0.74
CA ASP A 129 14.80 -16.85 0.54
C ASP A 129 14.55 -15.87 1.70
N ARG A 130 14.25 -14.61 1.39
CA ARG A 130 13.86 -13.56 2.35
C ARG A 130 12.35 -13.44 2.51
N VAL A 131 11.56 -14.15 1.70
CA VAL A 131 10.10 -14.11 1.73
C VAL A 131 9.55 -15.41 2.28
N ILE A 132 9.96 -16.54 1.71
CA ILE A 132 9.43 -17.88 2.02
C ILE A 132 10.56 -18.71 2.64
N ARG A 133 10.31 -19.26 3.84
CA ARG A 133 11.17 -20.28 4.44
C ARG A 133 10.79 -21.66 3.96
N GLU A 134 9.49 -21.98 4.00
CA GLU A 134 8.96 -23.30 3.62
C GLU A 134 7.52 -23.17 3.10
N ILE A 135 7.19 -23.96 2.08
CA ILE A 135 5.81 -24.12 1.62
C ILE A 135 5.28 -25.41 2.23
N VAL A 136 4.37 -25.29 3.21
CA VAL A 136 3.78 -26.43 3.92
C VAL A 136 2.66 -27.05 3.09
N GLU A 137 1.70 -26.21 2.67
CA GLU A 137 0.57 -26.61 1.83
C GLU A 137 0.09 -25.45 0.96
N ALA A 138 0.70 -25.29 -0.21
CA ALA A 138 0.28 -24.34 -1.24
C ALA A 138 0.89 -24.72 -2.61
N PRO A 139 0.35 -24.21 -3.73
CA PRO A 139 1.11 -24.15 -4.98
C PRO A 139 2.41 -23.35 -4.78
N THR A 140 3.43 -23.58 -5.61
CA THR A 140 4.62 -22.73 -5.62
C THR A 140 4.29 -21.41 -6.33
N PRO A 141 4.50 -20.24 -5.69
CA PRO A 141 4.28 -18.97 -6.36
C PRO A 141 5.33 -18.74 -7.45
N GLU A 142 4.91 -18.15 -8.58
CA GLU A 142 5.81 -17.70 -9.65
C GLU A 142 6.70 -16.54 -9.17
N LEU A 143 6.18 -15.71 -8.26
CA LEU A 143 6.90 -14.64 -7.58
C LEU A 143 6.32 -14.44 -6.18
N ALA A 144 7.19 -14.20 -5.21
CA ALA A 144 6.81 -13.84 -3.85
C ALA A 144 7.64 -12.64 -3.42
N VAL A 145 6.98 -11.63 -2.84
CA VAL A 145 7.65 -10.41 -2.37
C VAL A 145 7.19 -10.04 -0.97
N ASN A 146 8.12 -9.51 -0.16
CA ASN A 146 7.77 -8.77 1.04
C ASN A 146 7.48 -7.33 0.65
N VAL A 147 6.37 -6.79 1.11
CA VAL A 147 6.04 -5.38 0.94
C VAL A 147 5.96 -4.71 2.30
N ARG A 148 6.59 -3.54 2.41
CA ARG A 148 6.44 -2.63 3.55
C ARG A 148 6.12 -1.24 3.05
N ILE A 149 4.98 -0.70 3.48
CA ILE A 149 4.56 0.67 3.20
C ILE A 149 4.63 1.44 4.52
N TRP A 150 5.33 2.56 4.55
CA TRP A 150 5.57 3.26 5.81
C TRP A 150 5.89 4.74 5.66
N TRP A 151 5.75 5.48 6.76
CA TRP A 151 6.28 6.84 6.88
C TRP A 151 7.09 7.05 8.16
N GLU A 152 7.95 8.07 8.13
CA GLU A 152 8.84 8.39 9.24
C GLU A 152 8.06 8.70 10.52
N TYR A 153 8.56 8.18 11.63
CA TYR A 153 8.06 8.58 12.94
C TYR A 153 8.47 10.03 13.22
N GLN A 154 7.51 10.85 13.61
CA GLN A 154 7.75 12.21 14.06
C GLN A 154 7.11 12.40 15.44
N PRO A 155 7.85 12.86 16.46
CA PRO A 155 7.29 13.14 17.78
C PRO A 155 6.05 14.04 17.68
N GLY A 156 4.95 13.63 18.33
CA GLY A 156 3.69 14.39 18.33
C GLY A 156 2.86 14.29 17.04
N LYS A 157 3.29 13.52 16.03
CA LYS A 157 2.47 13.23 14.84
C LYS A 157 1.71 11.90 14.98
N PRO A 158 0.54 11.77 14.34
CA PRO A 158 -0.23 10.53 14.35
C PRO A 158 0.56 9.33 13.78
N ASP A 159 0.36 8.16 14.40
CA ASP A 159 0.88 6.86 13.95
C ASP A 159 -0.05 6.17 12.94
N ARG A 160 -1.13 6.85 12.53
CA ARG A 160 -2.15 6.34 11.61
C ARG A 160 -2.95 7.49 11.01
N TYR A 161 -3.60 7.23 9.89
CA TYR A 161 -4.65 8.09 9.36
C TYR A 161 -5.80 7.27 8.79
N SER A 162 -6.98 7.88 8.73
CA SER A 162 -8.14 7.30 8.07
C SER A 162 -8.59 8.18 6.91
N TYR A 163 -9.19 7.57 5.90
CA TYR A 163 -9.89 8.27 4.84
C TYR A 163 -11.22 7.61 4.52
N MET A 164 -12.10 8.41 3.91
CA MET A 164 -13.38 7.96 3.40
C MET A 164 -13.28 7.87 1.89
N ASP A 165 -13.36 6.66 1.37
CA ASP A 165 -13.54 6.49 -0.06
C ASP A 165 -15.01 6.62 -0.43
N THR A 166 -15.30 7.65 -1.22
CA THR A 166 -16.61 7.91 -1.80
C THR A 166 -16.67 7.61 -3.30
N LEU A 167 -15.56 7.22 -3.91
CA LEU A 167 -15.47 6.84 -5.32
C LEU A 167 -15.85 5.36 -5.52
N SER A 168 -15.61 4.51 -4.50
CA SER A 168 -16.12 3.14 -4.49
C SER A 168 -17.59 3.05 -4.10
N THR A 169 -18.27 2.05 -4.64
CA THR A 169 -19.59 1.62 -4.16
C THR A 169 -19.49 0.20 -3.60
N PRO A 170 -19.76 -0.07 -2.31
CA PRO A 170 -20.08 0.90 -1.26
C PRO A 170 -18.89 1.77 -0.88
N ASN A 171 -19.19 2.91 -0.27
CA ASN A 171 -18.20 3.78 0.35
C ASN A 171 -17.44 3.00 1.43
N LEU A 172 -16.15 3.24 1.53
CA LEU A 172 -15.28 2.56 2.48
C LEU A 172 -14.67 3.57 3.45
N LYS A 173 -14.51 3.18 4.72
CA LYS A 173 -13.53 3.80 5.60
C LYS A 173 -12.32 2.89 5.67
N VAL A 174 -11.15 3.44 5.39
CA VAL A 174 -9.87 2.73 5.47
C VAL A 174 -9.00 3.47 6.47
N THR A 175 -8.25 2.72 7.29
CA THR A 175 -7.26 3.26 8.23
C THR A 175 -5.92 2.59 7.98
N ASN A 176 -4.92 3.42 7.68
CA ASN A 176 -3.54 3.00 7.49
C ASN A 176 -2.74 3.31 8.75
N GLN A 177 -2.02 2.33 9.27
CA GLN A 177 -1.00 2.53 10.31
C GLN A 177 0.32 2.97 9.68
N ARG A 178 1.18 3.58 10.50
CA ARG A 178 2.49 4.12 10.10
C ARG A 178 3.37 3.11 9.39
N VAL A 179 3.24 1.84 9.75
CA VAL A 179 3.92 0.74 9.10
C VAL A 179 2.84 -0.29 8.74
N MET A 180 2.75 -0.58 7.45
CA MET A 180 1.94 -1.65 6.89
C MET A 180 2.89 -2.65 6.25
N THR A 181 2.61 -3.94 6.46
CA THR A 181 3.39 -5.03 5.86
C THR A 181 2.47 -6.10 5.33
N TYR A 182 2.90 -6.79 4.28
CA TYR A 182 2.24 -7.99 3.77
C TYR A 182 3.21 -8.78 2.89
N ARG A 183 2.85 -10.03 2.64
CA ARG A 183 3.42 -10.89 1.60
C ARG A 183 2.54 -10.75 0.36
N LEU A 184 3.15 -10.46 -0.79
CA LEU A 184 2.44 -10.49 -2.06
C LEU A 184 2.96 -11.66 -2.89
N LEU A 185 2.06 -12.60 -3.15
CA LEU A 185 2.35 -13.85 -3.85
C LEU A 185 1.60 -13.87 -5.18
N ASP A 186 2.33 -14.14 -6.24
CA ASP A 186 1.80 -14.31 -7.59
C ASP A 186 1.84 -15.80 -7.97
N PHE A 187 0.69 -16.34 -8.35
CA PHE A 187 0.51 -17.71 -8.84
C PHE A 187 0.16 -17.73 -10.33
N GLY A 188 0.42 -16.62 -11.04
CA GLY A 188 0.18 -16.43 -12.48
C GLY A 188 -1.29 -16.11 -12.80
N ASN A 189 -2.23 -16.88 -12.26
CA ASN A 189 -3.67 -16.70 -12.54
C ASN A 189 -4.49 -16.26 -11.31
N TRP A 190 -3.85 -16.10 -10.17
CA TRP A 190 -4.40 -15.44 -8.98
C TRP A 190 -3.24 -14.93 -8.11
N VAL A 191 -3.54 -13.97 -7.25
CA VAL A 191 -2.57 -13.39 -6.32
C VAL A 191 -3.09 -13.45 -4.89
N ALA A 192 -2.16 -13.54 -3.93
CA ALA A 192 -2.45 -13.48 -2.50
C ALA A 192 -1.71 -12.33 -1.83
N TYR A 193 -2.43 -11.56 -1.04
CA TYR A 193 -1.91 -10.69 -0.01
C TYR A 193 -2.04 -11.45 1.30
N ASP A 194 -0.92 -11.85 1.90
CA ASP A 194 -0.92 -12.63 3.14
C ASP A 194 -0.18 -11.90 4.26
N GLU A 195 -0.45 -12.32 5.50
CA GLU A 195 0.07 -11.70 6.73
C GLU A 195 -0.05 -10.17 6.75
N ILE A 196 -1.20 -9.66 6.30
CA ILE A 196 -1.44 -8.21 6.24
C ILE A 196 -1.46 -7.65 7.67
N LYS A 197 -0.61 -6.65 7.91
CA LYS A 197 -0.54 -5.88 9.15
C LYS A 197 -0.62 -4.39 8.84
N GLY A 198 -1.14 -3.61 9.79
CA GLY A 198 -1.19 -2.16 9.68
C GLY A 198 -2.37 -1.59 8.88
N LEU A 199 -3.28 -2.43 8.37
CA LEU A 199 -4.43 -2.01 7.59
C LEU A 199 -5.75 -2.43 8.26
N THR A 200 -6.67 -1.47 8.45
CA THR A 200 -8.06 -1.76 8.81
C THR A 200 -9.03 -1.12 7.84
N GLY A 201 -10.18 -1.74 7.66
CA GLY A 201 -11.21 -1.23 6.77
C GLY A 201 -12.61 -1.61 7.23
N ARG A 202 -13.60 -0.85 6.75
CA ARG A 202 -15.01 -1.24 6.79
C ARG A 202 -15.81 -0.56 5.69
N PRO A 203 -16.79 -1.24 5.08
CA PRO A 203 -17.84 -0.57 4.32
C PRO A 203 -18.65 0.35 5.23
N THR A 204 -19.00 1.53 4.72
CA THR A 204 -19.78 2.54 5.44
C THR A 204 -21.14 2.85 4.81
N SER A 205 -21.41 2.34 3.60
CA SER A 205 -22.70 2.45 2.93
C SER A 205 -23.16 1.11 2.32
N GLY A 206 -24.40 1.06 1.82
CA GLY A 206 -24.97 -0.13 1.18
C GLY A 206 -25.25 -1.31 2.13
N ILE A 207 -25.70 -2.44 1.55
CA ILE A 207 -26.03 -3.68 2.27
C ILE A 207 -24.80 -4.24 3.02
N LEU A 208 -23.62 -4.11 2.42
CA LEU A 208 -22.34 -4.42 3.07
C LEU A 208 -22.08 -3.49 4.26
N GLY A 209 -22.25 -2.17 4.12
CA GLY A 209 -22.15 -1.23 5.24
C GLY A 209 -23.13 -1.55 6.37
N PHE A 210 -24.35 -1.97 6.06
CA PHE A 210 -25.34 -2.41 7.04
C PHE A 210 -24.90 -3.68 7.80
N LEU A 211 -24.37 -4.69 7.09
CA LEU A 211 -23.86 -5.94 7.69
C LEU A 211 -22.57 -5.72 8.51
N PHE A 212 -21.73 -4.77 8.12
CA PHE A 212 -20.48 -4.43 8.82
C PHE A 212 -20.65 -3.37 9.91
N ARG A 213 -21.82 -2.73 10.02
CA ARG A 213 -22.15 -1.77 11.08
C ARG A 213 -22.11 -2.41 12.48
N ILE A 214 -22.41 -3.71 12.56
CA ILE A 214 -22.41 -4.52 13.79
C ILE A 214 -20.97 -4.97 14.14
N ILE A 215 -20.10 -5.13 13.13
CA ILE A 215 -18.73 -5.61 13.32
C ILE A 215 -17.74 -4.46 13.44
N GLY A 216 -17.93 -3.24 12.93
CA GLY A 216 -16.93 -2.16 13.05
C GLY A 216 -15.66 -2.39 12.21
N GLU A 217 -14.56 -1.65 12.47
CA GLU A 217 -13.29 -1.80 11.72
C GLU A 217 -12.64 -3.16 12.04
N GLY A 218 -12.35 -3.95 11.01
CA GLY A 218 -11.66 -5.23 11.12
C GLY A 218 -10.22 -5.14 10.59
N HIS A 219 -9.34 -5.94 11.18
CA HIS A 219 -8.01 -6.17 10.61
C HIS A 219 -8.14 -7.11 9.43
N ILE A 220 -7.74 -6.66 8.25
CA ILE A 220 -7.62 -7.52 7.08
C ILE A 220 -6.38 -8.37 7.31
N LEU A 221 -6.53 -9.70 7.30
CA LEU A 221 -5.43 -10.64 7.52
C LEU A 221 -4.87 -11.17 6.20
N GLN A 222 -5.78 -11.45 5.26
CA GLN A 222 -5.43 -12.03 3.97
C GLN A 222 -6.47 -11.60 2.93
N THR A 223 -6.03 -11.35 1.71
CA THR A 223 -6.90 -11.17 0.54
C THR A 223 -6.36 -12.01 -0.60
N ARG A 224 -7.22 -12.77 -1.27
CA ARG A 224 -6.88 -13.49 -2.50
C ARG A 224 -7.71 -12.95 -3.63
N MET A 225 -7.09 -12.76 -4.78
CA MET A 225 -7.70 -12.07 -5.91
C MET A 225 -7.40 -12.80 -7.21
N ALA A 226 -8.37 -12.85 -8.09
CA ALA A 226 -8.20 -13.29 -9.48
C ALA A 226 -9.12 -12.49 -10.40
N ILE A 227 -8.70 -12.34 -11.65
CA ILE A 227 -9.39 -11.52 -12.64
C ILE A 227 -10.00 -12.45 -13.70
N SER A 228 -11.28 -12.25 -14.03
CA SER A 228 -11.93 -12.94 -15.13
C SER A 228 -11.51 -12.34 -16.48
N LYS A 229 -11.83 -13.05 -17.57
CA LYS A 229 -11.44 -12.60 -18.93
C LYS A 229 -12.06 -11.26 -19.34
N ASP A 230 -13.21 -10.92 -18.77
CA ASP A 230 -13.92 -9.65 -18.98
C ASP A 230 -13.53 -8.56 -17.96
N GLY A 231 -12.47 -8.77 -17.17
CA GLY A 231 -11.90 -7.76 -16.29
C GLY A 231 -12.54 -7.65 -14.90
N LEU A 232 -13.51 -8.52 -14.54
CA LEU A 232 -14.04 -8.53 -13.18
C LEU A 232 -13.04 -9.15 -12.22
N GLN A 233 -12.84 -8.46 -11.12
CA GLN A 233 -11.99 -8.90 -10.04
C GLN A 233 -12.82 -9.66 -9.01
N PHE A 234 -12.50 -10.92 -8.76
CA PHE A 234 -13.09 -11.68 -7.67
C PHE A 234 -12.11 -11.77 -6.49
N ASN A 235 -12.58 -11.38 -5.31
CA ASN A 235 -11.79 -11.40 -4.10
C ASN A 235 -12.39 -12.33 -3.05
N ARG A 236 -11.50 -12.99 -2.31
CA ARG A 236 -11.81 -13.65 -1.04
C ARG A 236 -10.95 -13.02 0.05
N ALA A 237 -11.57 -12.32 0.98
CA ALA A 237 -10.89 -11.62 2.06
C ALA A 237 -11.18 -12.30 3.41
N THR A 238 -10.14 -12.42 4.21
CA THR A 238 -10.22 -12.85 5.61
C THR A 238 -9.95 -11.65 6.50
N ALA A 239 -10.91 -11.31 7.36
CA ALA A 239 -10.76 -10.26 8.34
C ALA A 239 -10.96 -10.79 9.76
N LYS A 240 -10.38 -10.12 10.75
CA LYS A 240 -10.52 -10.44 12.17
C LYS A 240 -10.90 -9.20 12.96
N LYS A 241 -11.82 -9.38 13.90
CA LYS A 241 -12.07 -8.41 14.97
C LYS A 241 -12.20 -9.14 16.30
N GLY A 242 -11.33 -8.80 17.25
CA GLY A 242 -11.25 -9.52 18.52
C GLY A 242 -11.02 -11.01 18.27
N PHE A 243 -11.88 -11.87 18.81
CA PHE A 243 -11.82 -13.32 18.61
C PHE A 243 -12.59 -13.82 17.37
N ILE A 244 -13.30 -12.94 16.67
CA ILE A 244 -14.13 -13.30 15.52
C ILE A 244 -13.31 -13.17 14.24
N LYS A 245 -13.13 -14.30 13.54
CA LYS A 245 -12.59 -14.36 12.17
C LYS A 245 -13.75 -14.48 11.20
N ARG A 246 -13.77 -13.66 10.16
CA ARG A 246 -14.78 -13.67 9.10
C ARG A 246 -14.10 -13.78 7.74
N ILE A 247 -14.71 -14.54 6.86
CA ILE A 247 -14.29 -14.69 5.47
C ILE A 247 -15.46 -14.21 4.62
N ASP A 248 -15.20 -13.28 3.72
CA ASP A 248 -16.19 -12.77 2.77
C ASP A 248 -15.63 -12.84 1.36
N THR A 249 -16.55 -12.97 0.41
CA THR A 249 -16.28 -12.89 -1.02
C THR A 249 -16.92 -11.64 -1.60
N VAL A 250 -16.21 -10.99 -2.51
CA VAL A 250 -16.70 -9.80 -3.21
C VAL A 250 -16.25 -9.81 -4.66
N THR A 251 -17.12 -9.30 -5.53
CA THR A 251 -16.83 -9.06 -6.93
C THR A 251 -16.67 -7.56 -7.14
N VAL A 252 -15.56 -7.14 -7.73
CA VAL A 252 -15.22 -5.75 -8.04
C VAL A 252 -15.21 -5.57 -9.55
N TYR A 253 -15.93 -4.56 -10.01
CA TYR A 253 -16.05 -4.18 -11.41
C TYR A 253 -14.95 -3.18 -11.78
N PRO A 254 -14.59 -3.07 -13.07
CA PRO A 254 -13.57 -2.13 -13.52
C PRO A 254 -13.80 -0.67 -13.10
N ASP A 255 -15.04 -0.24 -12.95
CA ASP A 255 -15.42 1.11 -12.51
C ASP A 255 -15.32 1.33 -10.98
N GLY A 256 -14.90 0.30 -10.22
CA GLY A 256 -14.78 0.36 -8.77
C GLY A 256 -16.05 0.00 -8.00
N LYS A 257 -17.14 -0.36 -8.68
CA LYS A 257 -18.30 -0.94 -8.01
C LYS A 257 -17.93 -2.29 -7.41
N MET A 258 -18.38 -2.55 -6.18
CA MET A 258 -18.16 -3.78 -5.45
C MET A 258 -19.49 -4.37 -5.00
N GLU A 259 -19.71 -5.64 -5.35
CA GLU A 259 -20.86 -6.42 -4.94
C GLU A 259 -20.41 -7.57 -4.04
N LYS A 260 -21.29 -7.96 -3.11
CA LYS A 260 -21.03 -9.11 -2.27
C LYS A 260 -21.23 -10.38 -3.08
N ASP A 261 -20.34 -11.36 -2.88
CA ASP A 261 -20.40 -12.69 -3.45
C ASP A 261 -20.31 -12.67 -4.99
N ILE A 262 -20.62 -13.80 -5.63
CA ILE A 262 -20.54 -13.98 -7.08
C ILE A 262 -21.89 -13.57 -7.68
N PRO A 263 -21.92 -12.67 -8.69
CA PRO A 263 -23.14 -12.34 -9.41
C PRO A 263 -23.82 -13.59 -9.99
N PRO A 264 -25.17 -13.60 -10.12
CA PRO A 264 -25.86 -14.65 -10.85
C PRO A 264 -25.28 -14.84 -12.26
N ASP A 265 -25.36 -16.07 -12.78
CA ASP A 265 -24.96 -16.41 -14.15
C ASP A 265 -23.46 -16.18 -14.49
N ARG A 266 -22.58 -16.29 -13.49
CA ARG A 266 -21.12 -16.20 -13.63
C ARG A 266 -20.38 -17.51 -13.31
N PRO A 267 -20.51 -18.56 -14.16
CA PRO A 267 -19.82 -19.84 -13.94
C PRO A 267 -18.30 -19.72 -13.96
N ASP A 268 -17.77 -18.77 -14.72
CA ASP A 268 -16.34 -18.45 -14.76
C ASP A 268 -15.81 -17.95 -13.40
N LEU A 269 -16.58 -17.10 -12.70
CA LEU A 269 -16.23 -16.64 -11.36
C LEU A 269 -16.34 -17.75 -10.32
N LEU A 270 -17.24 -18.74 -10.52
CA LEU A 270 -17.30 -19.93 -9.67
C LEU A 270 -16.04 -20.79 -9.81
N GLU A 271 -15.50 -20.93 -11.02
CA GLU A 271 -14.21 -21.63 -11.23
C GLU A 271 -13.05 -20.88 -10.60
N ILE A 272 -13.02 -19.55 -10.72
CA ILE A 272 -12.06 -18.70 -10.03
C ILE A 272 -12.18 -18.87 -8.50
N ALA A 273 -13.40 -18.87 -7.96
CA ALA A 273 -13.65 -19.03 -6.54
C ALA A 273 -13.07 -20.35 -6.01
N LYS A 274 -13.26 -21.46 -6.73
CA LYS A 274 -12.65 -22.75 -6.38
C LYS A 274 -11.12 -22.66 -6.34
N ARG A 275 -10.51 -22.01 -7.33
CA ARG A 275 -9.05 -21.84 -7.43
C ARG A 275 -8.49 -21.04 -6.26
N ILE A 276 -9.07 -19.87 -5.97
CA ILE A 276 -8.56 -19.01 -4.89
C ILE A 276 -8.91 -19.53 -3.48
N THR A 277 -9.64 -20.64 -3.36
CA THR A 277 -9.89 -21.32 -2.07
C THR A 277 -8.90 -22.43 -1.72
N GLN A 278 -7.95 -22.74 -2.61
CA GLN A 278 -6.89 -23.72 -2.34
C GLN A 278 -6.13 -23.42 -1.04
N PRO A 279 -5.59 -24.42 -0.33
CA PRO A 279 -4.75 -24.18 0.84
C PRO A 279 -3.61 -23.18 0.55
N LEU A 280 -3.29 -22.37 1.55
CA LEU A 280 -2.16 -21.44 1.52
C LEU A 280 -1.53 -21.45 2.91
N GLU A 281 -0.78 -22.50 3.20
CA GLU A 281 0.02 -22.64 4.41
C GLU A 281 1.50 -22.51 4.01
N ILE A 282 2.11 -21.40 4.37
CA ILE A 282 3.49 -21.05 4.06
C ILE A 282 4.15 -20.55 5.34
N ASP A 283 5.31 -21.10 5.69
CA ASP A 283 6.18 -20.50 6.70
C ASP A 283 7.01 -19.41 6.04
N TYR A 284 6.76 -18.17 6.46
CA TYR A 284 7.44 -17.01 5.91
C TYR A 284 8.75 -16.73 6.66
N ALA A 285 9.73 -16.21 5.94
CA ALA A 285 10.89 -15.61 6.57
C ALA A 285 10.48 -14.37 7.38
N GLU A 286 11.26 -13.99 8.39
CA GLU A 286 10.93 -12.87 9.28
C GLU A 286 11.00 -11.52 8.52
N LEU A 287 10.01 -10.64 8.71
CA LEU A 287 10.05 -9.28 8.16
C LEU A 287 11.10 -8.45 8.90
N SER A 288 12.16 -8.02 8.21
CA SER A 288 13.05 -7.00 8.75
C SER A 288 12.30 -5.68 8.95
N GLY A 289 12.22 -5.19 10.20
CA GLY A 289 11.62 -3.89 10.52
C GLY A 289 10.41 -3.91 11.47
N GLU A 290 10.11 -5.03 12.12
CA GLU A 290 9.11 -5.11 13.20
C GLU A 290 9.58 -4.55 14.57
N LYS A 291 10.67 -3.79 14.61
CA LYS A 291 11.14 -3.08 15.82
C LYS A 291 10.94 -1.58 15.71
#